data_AF-A0A7V9SC66-F1
#
_entry.id   AF-A0A7V9SC66-F1
#
_cell.length_a   1.000
_cell.length_b   1.000
_cell.length_c   1.000
_cell.angle_alpha   90.00
_cell.angle_beta   90.00
_cell.angle_gamma   90.00
#
_symmetry.space_group_name_H-M   'P 1'
#
loop_
_entity.id
_entity.type
_entity.pdbx_description
1 polymer ?
#
loop_
_entity_poly.entity_id
_entity_poly.type
_entity_poly.pdbx_seq_one_letter_code
_entity_poly.pdbx_strand_id
1 'polypeptide(L)'
;MTDVVSGSFESLVARPDTHVVVDFTAGSRTLLVLFGGIAGGVSMPVFEFFRLTSELPVNKAFLRDPRRGWYQLGIPGLGDSATAVLDHLQAIIARAGAGRVVMAGASAGGFAAILFGALCAADEVIAFSPQTFVDRENRARAGDTRWQEQIDRLHECLDPQSATLDLLDVLTPESGKTRYQIHVSTDDAFDELHAHRIAHCRGVDITEHERGGHRLVKTLRDRGVLRPMLLSALRQ
;
A
#
# COMPACT_ATOMS: atom_id res chain seq x y z
N MET A 1 -20.78 3.55 -14.85
CA MET A 1 -21.57 3.51 -13.60
C MET A 1 -20.94 2.44 -12.73
N THR A 2 -20.23 2.84 -11.69
CA THR A 2 -19.75 1.92 -10.66
C THR A 2 -20.94 1.47 -9.83
N ASP A 3 -21.21 0.15 -9.80
CA ASP A 3 -22.28 -0.40 -8.96
C ASP A 3 -21.99 -0.08 -7.50
N VAL A 4 -22.86 0.73 -6.89
CA VAL A 4 -22.75 1.08 -5.46
C VAL A 4 -23.27 -0.11 -4.68
N VAL A 5 -22.34 -0.98 -4.26
CA VAL A 5 -22.67 -2.14 -3.44
C VAL A 5 -22.84 -1.69 -1.98
N SER A 6 -24.01 -1.96 -1.39
CA SER A 6 -24.30 -1.69 0.02
C SER A 6 -23.94 -2.89 0.92
N GLY A 7 -23.38 -2.62 2.09
CA GLY A 7 -22.96 -3.64 3.06
C GLY A 7 -22.08 -3.05 4.16
N SER A 8 -21.77 -3.83 5.20
CA SER A 8 -20.72 -3.44 6.14
C SER A 8 -19.38 -3.42 5.41
N PHE A 9 -18.46 -2.54 5.80
CA PHE A 9 -17.12 -2.46 5.21
C PHE A 9 -16.45 -3.84 5.14
N GLU A 10 -16.57 -4.64 6.20
CA GLU A 10 -16.07 -6.01 6.25
C GLU A 10 -16.67 -6.91 5.15
N SER A 11 -18.00 -6.88 5.01
CA SER A 11 -18.70 -7.70 4.02
C SER A 11 -18.35 -7.30 2.59
N LEU A 12 -18.07 -6.02 2.33
CA LEU A 12 -17.71 -5.51 1.02
C LEU A 12 -16.26 -5.87 0.68
N VAL A 13 -15.34 -5.71 1.61
CA VAL A 13 -13.93 -6.08 1.42
C VAL A 13 -13.75 -7.59 1.17
N ALA A 14 -14.58 -8.42 1.79
CA ALA A 14 -14.57 -9.87 1.60
C ALA A 14 -14.94 -10.30 0.16
N ARG A 15 -15.65 -9.44 -0.59
CA ARG A 15 -16.08 -9.74 -1.96
C ARG A 15 -14.91 -9.61 -2.94
N PRO A 16 -14.63 -10.64 -3.77
CA PRO A 16 -13.49 -10.63 -4.68
C PRO A 16 -13.63 -9.63 -5.85
N ASP A 17 -14.87 -9.34 -6.25
CA ASP A 17 -15.27 -8.40 -7.30
C ASP A 17 -15.35 -6.94 -6.80
N THR A 18 -15.27 -6.72 -5.48
CA THR A 18 -15.23 -5.38 -4.91
C THR A 18 -13.78 -4.92 -4.77
N HIS A 19 -13.39 -3.96 -5.61
CA HIS A 19 -12.00 -3.49 -5.69
C HIS A 19 -11.74 -2.24 -4.85
N VAL A 20 -12.76 -1.42 -4.59
CA VAL A 20 -12.67 -0.22 -3.77
C VAL A 20 -13.80 -0.23 -2.75
N VAL A 21 -13.46 -0.01 -1.49
CA VAL A 21 -14.43 0.13 -0.39
C VAL A 21 -14.10 1.37 0.40
N VAL A 22 -15.11 2.16 0.74
CA VAL A 22 -14.96 3.39 1.52
C VAL A 22 -15.99 3.38 2.64
N ASP A 23 -15.56 3.71 3.85
CA ASP A 23 -16.42 3.85 5.03
C ASP A 23 -16.05 5.13 5.80
N PHE A 24 -16.97 6.09 5.77
CA PHE A 24 -16.85 7.37 6.48
C PHE A 24 -17.81 7.46 7.68
N THR A 25 -18.40 6.35 8.10
CA THR A 25 -19.41 6.33 9.18
C THR A 25 -18.85 6.74 10.54
N ALA A 26 -17.53 6.63 10.73
CA ALA A 26 -16.85 7.10 11.93
C ALA A 26 -16.86 8.63 12.09
N GLY A 27 -17.09 9.41 11.01
CA GLY A 27 -17.10 10.87 11.07
C GLY A 27 -15.76 11.49 11.48
N SER A 28 -14.67 10.74 11.36
CA SER A 28 -13.34 11.13 11.86
C SER A 28 -12.60 12.01 10.87
N ARG A 29 -11.76 12.92 11.38
CA ARG A 29 -10.81 13.67 10.53
C ARG A 29 -9.57 12.85 10.13
N THR A 30 -9.44 11.62 10.63
CA THR A 30 -8.35 10.71 10.23
C THR A 30 -8.88 9.70 9.22
N LEU A 31 -8.21 9.59 8.08
CA LEU A 31 -8.48 8.60 7.04
C LEU A 31 -7.34 7.58 6.97
N LEU A 32 -7.68 6.30 7.13
CA LEU A 32 -6.80 5.18 6.85
C LEU A 32 -7.10 4.62 5.45
N VAL A 33 -6.08 4.58 4.58
CA VAL A 33 -6.14 3.94 3.27
C VAL A 33 -5.31 2.66 3.29
N LEU A 34 -5.91 1.54 2.93
CA LEU A 34 -5.28 0.23 2.90
C LEU A 34 -5.16 -0.28 1.47
N PHE A 35 -3.97 -0.75 1.10
CA PHE A 35 -3.69 -1.34 -0.20
C PHE A 35 -3.45 -2.85 -0.08
N GLY A 36 -4.18 -3.63 -0.88
CA GLY A 36 -3.96 -5.08 -1.02
C GLY A 36 -2.66 -5.42 -1.77
N GLY A 37 -2.03 -6.54 -1.38
CA GLY A 37 -0.85 -7.10 -2.05
C GLY A 37 -1.17 -7.93 -3.31
N ILE A 38 -0.13 -8.51 -3.92
CA ILE A 38 -0.19 -9.04 -5.29
C ILE A 38 -1.03 -10.29 -5.51
N ALA A 39 -1.32 -11.08 -4.49
CA ALA A 39 -2.13 -12.29 -4.67
C ALA A 39 -3.57 -12.00 -5.13
N GLY A 40 -4.00 -10.73 -5.21
CA GLY A 40 -5.37 -10.33 -5.57
C GLY A 40 -6.43 -10.76 -4.55
N GLY A 41 -6.06 -11.61 -3.61
CA GLY A 41 -6.75 -11.92 -2.37
C GLY A 41 -5.88 -11.58 -1.16
N VAL A 42 -6.39 -12.00 -0.01
CA VAL A 42 -5.89 -11.78 1.35
C VAL A 42 -4.51 -12.45 1.57
N SER A 43 -3.46 -12.01 0.86
CA SER A 43 -2.06 -12.36 1.17
C SER A 43 -1.53 -11.56 2.37
N MET A 44 -2.14 -10.41 2.62
CA MET A 44 -2.30 -9.85 3.95
C MET A 44 -3.67 -10.26 4.48
N PRO A 45 -3.84 -10.60 5.76
CA PRO A 45 -5.16 -10.57 6.36
C PRO A 45 -5.65 -9.12 6.40
N VAL A 46 -6.31 -8.67 5.32
CA VAL A 46 -7.09 -7.43 5.28
C VAL A 46 -8.08 -7.43 6.45
N PHE A 47 -8.58 -8.61 6.80
CA PHE A 47 -9.34 -8.87 8.03
C PHE A 47 -8.59 -8.56 9.32
N GLU A 48 -7.28 -8.71 9.40
CA GLU A 48 -6.53 -8.38 10.62
C GLU A 48 -6.30 -6.90 10.70
N PHE A 49 -5.83 -6.21 9.64
CA PHE A 49 -5.84 -4.74 9.62
C PHE A 49 -7.23 -4.17 9.93
N PHE A 50 -8.29 -4.81 9.44
CA PHE A 50 -9.67 -4.46 9.75
C PHE A 50 -10.07 -4.73 11.21
N ARG A 51 -9.82 -5.93 11.76
CA ARG A 51 -10.05 -6.24 13.19
C ARG A 51 -9.26 -5.33 14.11
N LEU A 52 -8.06 -4.93 13.69
CA LEU A 52 -7.20 -4.03 14.43
C LEU A 52 -7.69 -2.57 14.39
N THR A 53 -8.46 -2.20 13.36
CA THR A 53 -8.98 -0.84 13.17
C THR A 53 -10.48 -0.73 13.41
N SER A 54 -11.22 -1.82 13.62
CA SER A 54 -12.65 -1.82 13.96
C SER A 54 -12.93 -1.11 15.28
N GLU A 55 -11.95 -1.06 16.19
CA GLU A 55 -12.02 -0.34 17.46
C GLU A 55 -11.57 1.13 17.38
N LEU A 56 -11.02 1.56 16.24
CA LEU A 56 -10.65 2.96 16.04
C LEU A 56 -11.72 3.66 15.21
N PRO A 57 -12.34 4.74 15.74
CA PRO A 57 -13.26 5.56 14.97
C PRO A 57 -12.46 6.44 14.00
N VAL A 58 -11.97 5.82 12.91
CA VAL A 58 -11.32 6.48 11.79
C VAL A 58 -12.09 6.20 10.52
N ASN A 59 -12.07 7.15 9.58
CA ASN A 59 -12.54 6.92 8.22
C ASN A 59 -11.62 5.92 7.53
N LYS A 60 -12.16 5.10 6.64
CA LYS A 60 -11.43 3.97 6.03
C LYS A 60 -11.66 3.93 4.53
N ALA A 61 -10.60 3.60 3.81
CA ALA A 61 -10.65 3.19 2.42
C ALA A 61 -9.80 1.94 2.23
N PHE A 62 -10.27 1.02 1.39
CA PHE A 62 -9.51 -0.15 0.97
C PHE A 62 -9.51 -0.23 -0.56
N LEU A 63 -8.33 -0.39 -1.13
CA LEU A 63 -8.13 -0.61 -2.55
C LEU A 63 -7.45 -1.97 -2.76
N ARG A 64 -7.93 -2.69 -3.76
CA ARG A 64 -7.37 -3.96 -4.24
C ARG A 64 -6.96 -3.79 -5.68
N ASP A 65 -5.81 -4.33 -6.03
CA ASP A 65 -5.35 -4.43 -7.42
C ASP A 65 -5.71 -5.82 -8.00
N PRO A 66 -6.83 -5.96 -8.73
CA PRO A 66 -7.17 -7.22 -9.39
C PRO A 66 -6.30 -7.50 -10.63
N ARG A 67 -5.60 -6.50 -11.17
CA ARG A 67 -4.72 -6.65 -12.34
C ARG A 67 -3.33 -7.15 -11.95
N ARG A 68 -2.98 -7.11 -10.66
CA ARG A 68 -1.70 -7.56 -10.09
C ARG A 68 -0.50 -6.86 -10.71
N GLY A 69 -0.67 -5.58 -11.04
CA GLY A 69 0.30 -4.74 -11.72
C GLY A 69 0.88 -3.67 -10.82
N TRP A 70 0.97 -3.90 -9.50
CA TRP A 70 1.41 -2.90 -8.52
C TRP A 70 0.66 -1.57 -8.65
N TYR A 71 -0.65 -1.66 -8.95
CA TYR A 71 -1.55 -0.52 -9.21
C TYR A 71 -1.19 0.32 -10.45
N GLN A 72 -0.16 -0.05 -11.20
CA GLN A 72 0.31 0.68 -12.39
C GLN A 72 -0.62 0.50 -13.59
N LEU A 73 -1.30 -0.64 -13.66
CA LEU A 73 -2.30 -0.93 -14.68
C LEU A 73 -3.68 -0.36 -14.32
N GLY A 74 -3.81 0.47 -13.28
CA GLY A 74 -5.10 0.96 -12.80
C GLY A 74 -5.99 -0.12 -12.15
N ILE A 75 -7.22 0.26 -11.81
CA ILE A 75 -8.21 -0.61 -11.16
C ILE A 75 -9.51 -0.59 -11.99
N PRO A 76 -10.10 -1.74 -12.34
CA PRO A 76 -11.40 -1.81 -13.01
C PRO A 76 -12.46 -0.94 -12.29
N GLY A 77 -13.14 -0.09 -13.05
CA GLY A 77 -14.11 0.87 -12.52
C GLY A 77 -13.53 2.23 -12.08
N LEU A 78 -12.20 2.32 -11.90
CA LEU A 78 -11.49 3.58 -11.64
C LEU A 78 -10.78 4.10 -12.89
N GLY A 79 -10.15 3.20 -13.65
CA GLY A 79 -9.39 3.51 -14.86
C GLY A 79 -8.35 2.43 -15.16
N ASP A 80 -7.43 2.75 -16.06
CA ASP A 80 -6.42 1.82 -16.61
C ASP A 80 -4.97 2.25 -16.37
N SER A 81 -4.75 3.24 -15.51
CA SER A 81 -3.42 3.76 -15.15
C SER A 81 -3.28 4.04 -13.65
N ALA A 82 -2.03 4.19 -13.19
CA ALA A 82 -1.74 4.68 -11.84
C ALA A 82 -2.32 6.08 -11.60
N THR A 83 -2.31 6.95 -12.62
CA THR A 83 -2.91 8.29 -12.55
C THR A 83 -4.40 8.24 -12.22
N ALA A 84 -5.15 7.33 -12.84
CA ALA A 84 -6.57 7.18 -12.52
C ALA A 84 -6.81 6.72 -11.06
N VAL A 85 -5.90 5.91 -10.51
CA VAL A 85 -5.95 5.51 -9.09
C VAL A 85 -5.62 6.70 -8.19
N LEU A 86 -4.62 7.51 -8.55
CA LEU A 86 -4.26 8.74 -7.84
C LEU A 86 -5.44 9.73 -7.78
N ASP A 87 -6.07 10.02 -8.92
CA ASP A 87 -7.20 10.93 -9.00
C ASP A 87 -8.34 10.48 -8.08
N HIS A 88 -8.60 9.17 -8.05
CA HIS A 88 -9.62 8.61 -7.17
C HIS A 88 -9.24 8.72 -5.69
N LEU A 89 -7.99 8.48 -5.34
CA LEU A 89 -7.50 8.63 -3.95
C LEU A 89 -7.61 10.07 -3.48
N GLN A 90 -7.23 11.05 -4.31
CA GLN A 90 -7.39 12.47 -4.02
C GLN A 90 -8.87 12.82 -3.80
N ALA A 91 -9.77 12.28 -4.63
CA ALA A 91 -11.22 12.46 -4.46
C ALA A 91 -11.73 11.83 -3.14
N ILE A 92 -11.26 10.65 -2.75
CA ILE A 92 -11.60 10.00 -1.47
C ILE A 92 -11.12 10.87 -0.30
N ILE A 93 -9.87 11.34 -0.33
CA ILE A 93 -9.28 12.18 0.73
C ILE A 93 -10.08 13.47 0.89
N ALA A 94 -10.40 14.15 -0.22
CA ALA A 94 -11.21 15.36 -0.22
C ALA A 94 -12.62 15.12 0.33
N ARG A 95 -13.30 14.05 -0.11
CA ARG A 95 -14.64 13.68 0.37
C ARG A 95 -14.66 13.32 1.85
N ALA A 96 -13.60 12.72 2.37
CA ALA A 96 -13.47 12.40 3.78
C ALA A 96 -13.30 13.64 4.66
N GLY A 97 -12.94 14.81 4.09
CA GLY A 97 -12.59 16.01 4.84
C GLY A 97 -11.40 15.76 5.79
N ALA A 98 -10.49 14.84 5.41
CA ALA A 98 -9.44 14.34 6.27
C ALA A 98 -8.44 15.44 6.62
N GLY A 99 -8.18 15.63 7.91
CA GLY A 99 -7.07 16.42 8.43
C GLY A 99 -5.80 15.61 8.64
N ARG A 100 -5.90 14.27 8.64
CA ARG A 100 -4.78 13.33 8.72
C ARG A 100 -5.04 12.15 7.79
N VAL A 101 -4.07 11.80 6.96
CA VAL A 101 -4.12 10.66 6.03
C VAL A 101 -3.00 9.69 6.35
N VAL A 102 -3.37 8.45 6.66
CA VAL A 102 -2.45 7.33 6.88
C VAL A 102 -2.65 6.31 5.77
N MET A 103 -1.58 5.89 5.09
CA MET A 103 -1.63 4.87 4.06
C MET A 103 -0.83 3.64 4.49
N ALA A 104 -1.33 2.44 4.21
CA ALA A 104 -0.60 1.22 4.58
C ALA A 104 -0.80 0.06 3.60
N GLY A 105 0.19 -0.82 3.54
CA GLY A 105 0.15 -2.02 2.72
C GLY A 105 1.41 -2.89 2.86
N ALA A 106 1.38 -4.07 2.26
CA ALA A 106 2.55 -4.97 2.21
C ALA A 106 2.87 -5.44 0.80
N SER A 107 4.14 -5.73 0.52
CA SER A 107 4.61 -6.14 -0.81
C SER A 107 4.12 -5.14 -1.88
N ALA A 108 3.32 -5.58 -2.85
CA ALA A 108 2.77 -4.70 -3.88
C ALA A 108 1.82 -3.62 -3.33
N GLY A 109 1.14 -3.90 -2.22
CA GLY A 109 0.37 -2.88 -1.50
C GLY A 109 1.27 -1.90 -0.74
N GLY A 110 2.45 -2.35 -0.30
CA GLY A 110 3.46 -1.48 0.30
C GLY A 110 4.06 -0.52 -0.71
N PHE A 111 4.35 -1.02 -1.94
CA PHE A 111 4.71 -0.18 -3.08
C PHE A 111 3.66 0.91 -3.33
N ALA A 112 2.38 0.52 -3.42
CA ALA A 112 1.29 1.47 -3.64
C ALA A 112 1.14 2.49 -2.49
N ALA A 113 1.26 2.03 -1.23
CA ALA A 113 1.17 2.91 -0.07
C ALA A 113 2.28 3.98 -0.08
N ILE A 114 3.50 3.62 -0.46
CA ILE A 114 4.62 4.56 -0.60
C ILE A 114 4.39 5.50 -1.80
N LEU A 115 4.08 4.95 -2.98
CA LEU A 115 3.83 5.73 -4.20
C LEU A 115 2.74 6.78 -4.00
N PHE A 116 1.54 6.35 -3.61
CA PHE A 116 0.42 7.26 -3.45
C PHE A 116 0.54 8.09 -2.17
N GLY A 117 1.26 7.62 -1.15
CA GLY A 117 1.58 8.43 0.03
C GLY A 117 2.46 9.64 -0.32
N ALA A 118 3.43 9.46 -1.22
CA ALA A 118 4.23 10.56 -1.76
C ALA A 118 3.36 11.51 -2.61
N LEU A 119 2.62 10.97 -3.58
CA LEU A 119 1.84 11.77 -4.54
C LEU A 119 0.64 12.49 -3.93
N CYS A 120 0.03 11.95 -2.87
CA CYS A 120 -1.06 12.59 -2.14
C CYS A 120 -0.58 13.44 -0.95
N ALA A 121 0.73 13.52 -0.70
CA ALA A 121 1.31 14.14 0.48
C ALA A 121 0.64 13.67 1.79
N ALA A 122 0.49 12.35 1.93
CA ALA A 122 -0.04 11.72 3.14
C ALA A 122 0.78 12.10 4.37
N ASP A 123 0.20 12.03 5.56
CA ASP A 123 0.94 12.36 6.78
C ASP A 123 1.84 11.19 7.19
N GLU A 124 1.37 9.96 7.02
CA GLU A 124 2.12 8.76 7.37
C GLU A 124 1.86 7.60 6.42
N VAL A 125 2.92 6.86 6.10
CA VAL A 125 2.89 5.60 5.36
C VAL A 125 3.46 4.50 6.24
N ILE A 126 2.80 3.34 6.28
CA ILE A 126 3.30 2.13 6.94
C ILE A 126 3.37 1.00 5.91
N ALA A 127 4.58 0.63 5.52
CA ALA A 127 4.82 -0.39 4.52
C ALA A 127 5.54 -1.60 5.12
N PHE A 128 5.07 -2.80 4.81
CA PHE A 128 5.66 -4.05 5.28
C PHE A 128 6.23 -4.85 4.11
N SER A 129 7.51 -5.20 4.16
CA SER A 129 8.20 -5.91 3.07
C SER A 129 7.88 -5.31 1.68
N PRO A 130 7.93 -3.97 1.48
CA PRO A 130 7.56 -3.39 0.20
C PRO A 130 8.57 -3.76 -0.86
N GLN A 131 8.10 -4.07 -2.08
CA GLN A 131 8.95 -3.80 -3.24
C GLN A 131 9.06 -2.29 -3.43
N THR A 132 10.25 -1.82 -3.82
CA THR A 132 10.53 -0.40 -4.10
C THR A 132 10.88 -0.12 -5.55
N PHE A 133 10.95 -1.16 -6.38
CA PHE A 133 11.05 -1.07 -7.82
C PHE A 133 10.43 -2.33 -8.46
N VAL A 134 9.91 -2.18 -9.67
CA VAL A 134 9.35 -3.25 -10.51
C VAL A 134 9.74 -3.09 -11.98
N ASP A 135 10.59 -2.12 -12.31
CA ASP A 135 11.17 -1.97 -13.64
C ASP A 135 12.18 -3.09 -13.96
N ARG A 136 12.47 -3.28 -15.25
CA ARG A 136 13.35 -4.37 -15.72
C ARG A 136 14.81 -4.17 -15.30
N GLU A 137 15.28 -2.92 -15.24
CA GLU A 137 16.70 -2.59 -15.02
C GLU A 137 17.12 -2.85 -13.58
N ASN A 138 16.39 -2.30 -12.61
CA ASN A 138 16.65 -2.52 -11.19
C ASN A 138 16.47 -4.00 -10.81
N ARG A 139 15.46 -4.68 -11.38
CA ARG A 139 15.27 -6.13 -11.16
C ARG A 139 16.43 -6.96 -11.69
N ALA A 140 16.91 -6.67 -12.89
CA ALA A 140 18.07 -7.35 -13.45
C ALA A 140 19.34 -7.10 -12.61
N ARG A 141 19.56 -5.87 -12.14
CA ARG A 141 20.68 -5.52 -11.26
C ARG A 141 20.63 -6.24 -9.92
N ALA A 142 19.44 -6.33 -9.32
CA ALA A 142 19.24 -6.99 -8.03
C ALA A 142 19.17 -8.52 -8.13
N GLY A 143 18.96 -9.08 -9.32
CA GLY A 143 18.68 -10.50 -9.50
C GLY A 143 17.30 -10.91 -8.93
N ASP A 144 16.36 -9.97 -8.78
CA ASP A 144 15.02 -10.26 -8.25
C ASP A 144 14.16 -10.89 -9.36
N THR A 145 13.86 -12.18 -9.22
CA THR A 145 13.02 -12.96 -10.14
C THR A 145 11.63 -13.28 -9.56
N ARG A 146 11.26 -12.68 -8.43
CA ARG A 146 9.96 -12.93 -7.77
C ARG A 146 8.82 -12.41 -8.64
N TRP A 147 7.70 -13.13 -8.73
CA TRP A 147 6.51 -12.70 -9.48
C TRP A 147 6.77 -12.44 -10.98
N GLN A 148 7.66 -13.23 -11.60
CA GLN A 148 8.11 -13.01 -12.97
C GLN A 148 6.95 -12.91 -13.98
N GLU A 149 5.95 -13.79 -13.89
CA GLU A 149 4.75 -13.75 -14.75
C GLU A 149 3.98 -12.43 -14.62
N GLN A 150 3.81 -11.92 -13.39
CA GLN A 150 3.09 -10.67 -13.15
C GLN A 150 3.90 -9.46 -13.62
N ILE A 151 5.23 -9.51 -13.45
CA ILE A 151 6.14 -8.48 -13.95
C ILE A 151 6.14 -8.44 -15.47
N ASP A 152 6.25 -9.57 -16.15
CA ASP A 152 6.24 -9.60 -17.61
C ASP A 152 4.91 -9.08 -18.14
N ARG A 153 3.79 -9.52 -17.57
CA ARG A 153 2.46 -8.97 -17.91
C ARG A 153 2.34 -7.46 -17.65
N LEU A 154 2.87 -6.98 -16.53
CA LEU A 154 2.90 -5.54 -16.22
C LEU A 154 3.60 -4.79 -17.36
N HIS A 155 4.79 -5.22 -17.76
CA HIS A 155 5.58 -4.59 -18.82
C HIS A 155 5.00 -4.76 -20.22
N GLU A 156 4.20 -5.80 -20.46
CA GLU A 156 3.46 -5.99 -21.73
C GLU A 156 2.25 -5.05 -21.85
N CYS A 157 1.62 -4.72 -20.72
CA CYS A 157 0.34 -4.01 -20.70
C CYS A 157 0.44 -2.54 -20.30
N LEU A 158 1.54 -2.11 -19.67
CA LEU A 158 1.66 -0.75 -19.16
C LEU A 158 1.82 0.27 -20.29
N ASP A 159 1.30 1.46 -20.05
CA ASP A 159 1.73 2.66 -20.77
C ASP A 159 2.91 3.29 -20.02
N PRO A 160 4.12 3.36 -20.62
CA PRO A 160 5.31 3.86 -19.94
C PRO A 160 5.19 5.33 -19.50
N GLN A 161 4.32 6.12 -20.13
CA GLN A 161 4.16 7.53 -19.78
C GLN A 161 3.31 7.76 -18.52
N SER A 162 2.54 6.76 -18.10
CA SER A 162 1.60 6.86 -16.98
C SER A 162 1.90 5.92 -15.82
N ALA A 163 3.02 5.19 -15.88
CA ALA A 163 3.46 4.27 -14.85
C ALA A 163 4.69 4.80 -14.08
N THR A 164 4.69 4.59 -12.76
CA THR A 164 5.86 4.77 -11.90
C THR A 164 6.33 3.40 -11.46
N LEU A 165 7.49 2.96 -11.97
CA LEU A 165 8.01 1.62 -11.73
C LEU A 165 9.13 1.59 -10.68
N ASP A 166 9.67 2.76 -10.33
CA ASP A 166 10.70 2.93 -9.32
C ASP A 166 10.25 4.00 -8.32
N LEU A 167 10.22 3.64 -7.03
CA LEU A 167 9.78 4.59 -6.00
C LEU A 167 10.77 5.74 -5.77
N LEU A 168 12.03 5.61 -6.21
CA LEU A 168 12.97 6.74 -6.18
C LEU A 168 12.54 7.91 -7.08
N ASP A 169 11.68 7.67 -8.08
CA ASP A 169 11.15 8.71 -8.95
C ASP A 169 10.21 9.68 -8.20
N VAL A 170 9.61 9.23 -7.09
CA VAL A 170 8.70 10.03 -6.25
C VAL A 170 9.25 10.33 -4.86
N LEU A 171 10.18 9.51 -4.36
CA LEU A 171 10.88 9.71 -3.09
C LEU A 171 12.16 10.54 -3.30
N THR A 172 12.00 11.78 -3.73
CA THR A 172 13.15 12.69 -3.89
C THR A 172 13.67 13.17 -2.53
N PRO A 173 14.94 13.58 -2.39
CA PRO A 173 15.45 14.16 -1.14
C PRO A 173 14.67 15.39 -0.63
N GLU A 174 13.97 16.08 -1.55
CA GLU A 174 13.12 17.24 -1.27
C GLU A 174 11.66 16.85 -1.01
N SER A 175 11.30 15.56 -1.14
CA SER A 175 9.91 15.13 -1.09
C SER A 175 9.30 15.28 0.31
N GLY A 176 8.23 16.09 0.35
CA GLY A 176 7.08 15.98 1.25
C GLY A 176 7.29 16.14 2.76
N LYS A 177 6.15 16.27 3.45
CA LYS A 177 6.04 16.15 4.91
C LYS A 177 5.80 14.70 5.36
N THR A 178 5.65 13.78 4.41
CA THR A 178 5.24 12.40 4.64
C THR A 178 6.30 11.64 5.45
N ARG A 179 5.88 10.97 6.51
CA ARG A 179 6.72 10.00 7.23
C ARG A 179 6.47 8.59 6.69
N TYR A 180 7.52 7.85 6.35
CA TYR A 180 7.45 6.49 5.83
C TYR A 180 8.05 5.51 6.84
N GLN A 181 7.20 4.71 7.49
CA GLN A 181 7.62 3.60 8.33
C GLN A 181 7.73 2.33 7.48
N ILE A 182 8.96 1.86 7.29
CA ILE A 182 9.25 0.66 6.51
C ILE A 182 9.62 -0.47 7.46
N HIS A 183 8.83 -1.52 7.48
CA HIS A 183 9.10 -2.71 8.28
C HIS A 183 9.58 -3.84 7.37
N VAL A 184 10.75 -4.40 7.68
CA VAL A 184 11.40 -5.42 6.85
C VAL A 184 11.94 -6.54 7.72
N SER A 185 12.00 -7.76 7.17
CA SER A 185 12.54 -8.92 7.88
C SER A 185 13.96 -9.20 7.41
N THR A 186 14.91 -9.39 8.33
CA THR A 186 16.34 -9.62 8.02
C THR A 186 16.66 -11.06 7.61
N ASP A 187 15.63 -11.90 7.47
CA ASP A 187 15.71 -13.26 6.94
C ASP A 187 15.17 -13.36 5.50
N ASP A 188 14.98 -12.21 4.82
CA ASP A 188 14.60 -12.09 3.41
C ASP A 188 15.44 -11.03 2.68
N ALA A 189 16.51 -11.48 2.04
CA ALA A 189 17.52 -10.60 1.42
C ALA A 189 16.94 -9.66 0.35
N PHE A 190 15.88 -10.05 -0.37
CA PHE A 190 15.28 -9.17 -1.37
C PHE A 190 14.42 -8.08 -0.72
N ASP A 191 13.68 -8.41 0.33
CA ASP A 191 12.93 -7.39 1.06
C ASP A 191 13.87 -6.39 1.75
N GLU A 192 14.98 -6.87 2.34
CA GLU A 192 16.05 -6.00 2.87
C GLU A 192 16.61 -5.08 1.80
N LEU A 193 16.98 -5.64 0.64
CA LEU A 193 17.49 -4.87 -0.49
C LEU A 193 16.52 -3.75 -0.86
N HIS A 194 15.23 -4.05 -0.99
CA HIS A 194 14.22 -3.05 -1.34
C HIS A 194 14.08 -1.97 -0.26
N ALA A 195 14.04 -2.33 1.02
CA ALA A 195 13.92 -1.39 2.12
C ALA A 195 15.14 -0.46 2.19
N HIS A 196 16.35 -1.03 2.23
CA HIS A 196 17.58 -0.25 2.38
C HIS A 196 17.89 0.65 1.18
N ARG A 197 17.43 0.28 -0.02
CA ARG A 197 17.57 1.10 -1.22
C ARG A 197 16.99 2.51 -1.05
N ILE A 198 15.90 2.65 -0.30
CA ILE A 198 15.23 3.94 -0.07
C ILE A 198 15.59 4.58 1.28
N ALA A 199 16.52 4.00 2.05
CA ALA A 199 16.88 4.48 3.39
C ALA A 199 17.42 5.90 3.44
N HIS A 200 18.01 6.37 2.33
CA HIS A 200 18.59 7.70 2.21
C HIS A 200 17.56 8.78 1.86
N CYS A 201 16.33 8.38 1.52
CA CYS A 201 15.26 9.30 1.19
C CYS A 201 14.71 9.98 2.46
N ARG A 202 14.30 11.25 2.32
CA ARG A 202 13.76 12.02 3.44
C ARG A 202 12.50 11.39 4.01
N GLY A 203 12.41 11.33 5.34
CA GLY A 203 11.23 10.84 6.06
C GLY A 203 11.10 9.32 6.09
N VAL A 204 12.06 8.56 5.54
CA VAL A 204 12.08 7.10 5.57
C VAL A 204 12.74 6.61 6.86
N ASP A 205 11.98 5.90 7.68
CA ASP A 205 12.42 5.20 8.88
C ASP A 205 12.28 3.68 8.66
N ILE A 206 13.40 2.95 8.70
CA ILE A 206 13.40 1.48 8.54
C ILE A 206 13.45 0.81 9.91
N THR A 207 12.56 -0.15 10.14
CA THR A 207 12.58 -1.06 11.28
C THR A 207 12.77 -2.49 10.79
N GLU A 208 13.92 -3.04 11.13
CA GLU A 208 14.28 -4.42 10.87
C GLU A 208 13.67 -5.37 11.92
N HIS A 209 13.26 -6.55 11.47
CA HIS A 209 12.76 -7.63 12.31
C HIS A 209 13.57 -8.90 12.04
N GLU A 210 14.08 -9.56 13.07
CA GLU A 210 14.96 -10.72 12.91
C GLU A 210 14.34 -11.89 12.13
N ARG A 211 13.00 -12.00 12.14
CA ARG A 211 12.28 -13.11 11.51
C ARG A 211 10.92 -12.70 11.01
N GLY A 212 10.49 -13.37 9.94
CA GLY A 212 9.16 -13.25 9.37
C GLY A 212 9.10 -13.39 7.86
N GLY A 213 10.26 -13.32 7.20
CA GLY A 213 10.43 -13.27 5.76
C GLY A 213 9.49 -12.29 5.08
N HIS A 214 9.18 -12.57 3.81
CA HIS A 214 8.17 -11.82 3.06
C HIS A 214 6.76 -11.76 3.68
N ARG A 215 6.44 -12.66 4.62
CA ARG A 215 5.13 -12.68 5.31
C ARG A 215 5.19 -11.96 6.66
N LEU A 216 6.03 -10.92 6.78
CA LEU A 216 6.28 -10.19 8.01
C LEU A 216 5.00 -9.77 8.74
N VAL A 217 3.99 -9.26 8.03
CA VAL A 217 2.70 -8.85 8.63
C VAL A 217 2.07 -9.96 9.48
N LYS A 218 2.10 -11.22 8.99
CA LYS A 218 1.58 -12.37 9.72
C LYS A 218 2.37 -12.59 11.01
N THR A 219 3.69 -12.53 10.93
CA THR A 219 4.58 -12.71 12.07
C THR A 219 4.38 -11.62 13.13
N LEU A 220 4.26 -10.35 12.72
CA LEU A 220 4.03 -9.24 13.63
C LEU A 220 2.66 -9.32 14.32
N ARG A 221 1.64 -9.80 13.59
CA ARG A 221 0.34 -10.09 14.17
C ARG A 221 0.42 -11.21 15.19
N ASP A 222 1.01 -12.34 14.82
CA ASP A 222 1.09 -13.53 15.68
C ASP A 222 1.87 -13.24 16.98
N ARG A 223 2.76 -12.25 16.96
CA ARG A 223 3.49 -11.72 18.13
C ARG A 223 2.77 -10.60 18.89
N GLY A 224 1.59 -10.15 18.42
CA GLY A 224 0.83 -9.07 19.05
C GLY A 224 1.39 -7.66 18.87
N VAL A 225 2.42 -7.48 18.03
CA VAL A 225 3.11 -6.19 17.83
C VAL A 225 2.41 -5.34 16.77
N LEU A 226 1.80 -5.97 15.76
CA LEU A 226 1.17 -5.27 14.63
C LEU A 226 0.12 -4.25 15.10
N ARG A 227 -0.72 -4.62 16.07
CA ARG A 227 -1.80 -3.76 16.56
C ARG A 227 -1.29 -2.47 17.18
N PRO A 228 -0.43 -2.48 18.23
CA PRO A 228 0.16 -1.26 18.77
C PRO A 228 0.76 -0.34 17.71
N MET A 229 1.46 -0.90 16.73
CA MET A 229 2.08 -0.12 15.65
C MET A 229 1.04 0.64 14.82
N LEU A 230 -0.02 -0.03 14.38
CA LEU A 230 -1.10 0.62 13.62
C LEU A 230 -1.86 1.65 14.45
N LEU A 231 -2.16 1.33 15.71
CA LEU A 231 -2.84 2.26 16.61
C LEU A 231 -1.99 3.52 16.86
N SER A 232 -0.66 3.40 16.93
CA SER A 232 0.24 4.52 17.14
C SER A 232 0.22 5.49 15.95
N ALA A 233 0.26 4.99 14.72
CA ALA A 233 0.23 5.82 13.52
C ALA A 233 -1.12 6.56 13.33
N LEU A 234 -2.20 5.99 13.85
CA LEU A 234 -3.54 6.58 13.77
C LEU A 234 -3.84 7.60 14.89
N ARG A 235 -2.98 7.69 15.91
CA ARG A 235 -3.10 8.72 16.95
C ARG A 235 -2.56 10.06 16.42
N GLN A 236 -3.18 11.14 16.90
CA GLN A 236 -2.74 12.51 16.65
C GLN A 236 -1.65 12.90 17.65
#